data_AF-A0A848FHR8-F1
#
_entry.id   AF-A0A848FHR8-F1
#
_cell.length_a   1.000
_cell.length_b   1.000
_cell.length_c   1.000
_cell.angle_alpha   90.00
_cell.angle_beta   90.00
_cell.angle_gamma   90.00
#
_symmetry.space_group_name_H-M   'P 1'
#
loop_
_entity.id
_entity.type
_entity.pdbx_description
1 polymer ?
#
loop_
_entity_poly.entity_id
_entity_poly.type
_entity_poly.pdbx_seq_one_letter_code
_entity_poly.pdbx_strand_id
1 'polypeptide(L)'
;MKWKAAVLMACSLAMTPAWADSRVDVVGRSCEAIAQEVVQAQQRADELHDARRERIGRNAVAAGAALIFWPALLAMRIDPSQEQAQQEAQARADQLLRDAEAQGCADVLQLPAAQQAALPIAVGDVLVYRERSASGAVRTLRLRVQRLERRRFLFELQSDAVSGAWVQDRAGNVLTAPAELASWRGLLQPALASGTRVSGELMNLHGATAQLKAQVVAEHAKTPFGSKFDPVVLDLQGDIEPGTPPARAQGVMVVDRLSGILLRLEVQASDPQFDLERQLVHIEAAPR
;
A
#
# COMPACT_ATOMS: atom_id res chain seq x y z
N MET A 1 25.43 59.14 -27.23
CA MET A 1 24.65 57.94 -27.63
C MET A 1 24.21 57.21 -26.37
N LYS A 2 22.93 57.28 -26.00
CA LYS A 2 22.34 56.59 -24.84
C LYS A 2 21.33 55.57 -25.37
N TRP A 3 21.56 54.28 -25.15
CA TRP A 3 20.60 53.23 -25.51
C TRP A 3 19.75 52.91 -24.28
N LYS A 4 18.42 53.02 -24.43
CA LYS A 4 17.43 52.60 -23.43
C LYS A 4 17.20 51.09 -23.57
N ALA A 5 17.38 50.34 -22.48
CA ALA A 5 16.92 48.97 -22.38
C ALA A 5 15.42 48.98 -21.99
N ALA A 6 14.57 48.40 -22.84
CA ALA A 6 13.19 48.09 -22.50
C ALA A 6 13.13 46.69 -21.90
N VAL A 7 12.76 46.60 -20.63
CA VAL A 7 12.45 45.33 -19.95
C VAL A 7 11.02 44.97 -20.28
N LEU A 8 10.82 43.90 -21.04
CA LEU A 8 9.53 43.23 -21.20
C LEU A 8 9.29 42.38 -19.95
N MET A 9 8.41 42.87 -19.07
CA MET A 9 7.90 42.15 -17.92
C MET A 9 6.83 41.16 -18.40
N ALA A 10 7.18 39.88 -18.49
CA ALA A 10 6.23 38.82 -18.74
C ALA A 10 5.34 38.65 -17.50
N CYS A 11 4.06 39.00 -17.64
CA CYS A 11 3.03 38.80 -16.63
C CYS A 11 2.63 37.32 -16.65
N SER A 12 3.21 36.51 -15.76
CA SER A 12 2.72 35.15 -15.48
C SER A 12 1.47 35.25 -14.61
N LEU A 13 0.31 35.39 -15.25
CA LEU A 13 -0.98 35.13 -14.60
C LEU A 13 -1.07 33.63 -14.32
N ALA A 14 -0.77 33.23 -13.08
CA ALA A 14 -1.16 31.92 -12.57
C ALA A 14 -2.69 31.90 -12.48
N MET A 15 -3.36 31.41 -13.53
CA MET A 15 -4.76 31.00 -13.43
C MET A 15 -4.81 29.80 -12.48
N THR A 16 -5.17 30.05 -11.23
CA THR A 16 -5.59 28.97 -10.33
C THR A 16 -6.88 28.38 -10.91
N PRO A 17 -6.91 27.08 -11.25
CA PRO A 17 -8.11 26.48 -11.80
C PRO A 17 -9.21 26.44 -10.73
N ALA A 18 -10.46 26.65 -11.15
CA ALA A 18 -11.64 26.85 -10.30
C ALA A 18 -11.96 25.71 -9.30
N TRP A 19 -11.28 24.57 -9.38
CA TRP A 19 -11.46 23.45 -8.44
C TRP A 19 -10.67 23.61 -7.13
N ALA A 20 -9.65 24.48 -7.09
CA ALA A 20 -8.79 24.69 -5.92
C ALA A 20 -9.53 25.27 -4.70
N ASP A 21 -10.76 25.75 -4.88
CA ASP A 21 -11.55 26.39 -3.82
C ASP A 21 -12.80 25.59 -3.39
N SER A 22 -12.90 24.31 -3.76
CA SER A 22 -14.05 23.50 -3.36
C SER A 22 -13.71 22.59 -2.17
N ARG A 23 -13.73 23.15 -0.96
CA ARG A 23 -14.15 22.36 0.22
C ARG A 23 -15.61 22.00 0.01
N VAL A 24 -15.83 20.97 -0.79
CA VAL A 24 -17.15 20.43 -1.01
C VAL A 24 -17.67 19.91 0.32
N ASP A 25 -18.77 20.49 0.78
CA ASP A 25 -19.61 19.90 1.80
C ASP A 25 -20.24 18.62 1.21
N VAL A 26 -19.80 17.46 1.71
CA VAL A 26 -20.22 16.15 1.20
C VAL A 26 -21.53 15.69 1.88
N VAL A 27 -22.01 16.46 2.86
CA VAL A 27 -23.30 16.22 3.53
C VAL A 27 -24.43 16.42 2.53
N GLY A 28 -25.11 15.32 2.18
CA GLY A 28 -26.28 15.33 1.27
C GLY A 28 -26.00 15.02 -0.20
N ARG A 29 -24.76 14.68 -0.58
CA ARG A 29 -24.47 14.15 -1.92
C ARG A 29 -24.95 12.70 -2.06
N SER A 30 -25.43 12.32 -3.25
CA SER A 30 -25.78 10.93 -3.55
C SER A 30 -24.53 10.05 -3.69
N CYS A 31 -24.65 8.76 -3.41
CA CYS A 31 -23.56 7.80 -3.63
C CYS A 31 -23.07 7.80 -5.09
N GLU A 32 -23.96 8.03 -6.06
CA GLU A 32 -23.61 8.13 -7.47
C GLU A 32 -22.72 9.35 -7.76
N ALA A 33 -23.05 10.52 -7.18
CA ALA A 33 -22.24 11.72 -7.32
C ALA A 33 -20.83 11.51 -6.72
N ILE A 34 -20.76 10.85 -5.56
CA ILE A 34 -19.47 10.49 -4.93
C ILE A 34 -18.70 9.52 -5.83
N ALA A 35 -19.36 8.51 -6.42
CA ALA A 35 -18.73 7.56 -7.33
C ALA A 35 -18.07 8.25 -8.52
N GLN A 36 -18.80 9.17 -9.18
CA GLN A 36 -18.29 9.92 -10.33
C GLN A 36 -17.09 10.78 -9.95
N GLU A 37 -17.15 11.46 -8.80
CA GLU A 37 -16.07 12.32 -8.32
C GLU A 37 -14.81 11.52 -7.93
N VAL A 38 -14.99 10.32 -7.35
CA VAL A 38 -13.88 9.38 -7.08
C VAL A 38 -13.21 8.98 -8.39
N VAL A 39 -13.98 8.60 -9.41
CA VAL A 39 -13.43 8.21 -10.72
C VAL A 39 -12.65 9.37 -11.35
N GLN A 40 -13.19 10.59 -11.32
CA GLN A 40 -12.51 11.77 -11.86
C GLN A 40 -11.21 12.09 -11.10
N ALA A 41 -11.24 12.04 -9.76
CA ALA A 41 -10.06 12.29 -8.94
C ALA A 41 -8.94 11.25 -9.19
N GLN A 42 -9.32 9.98 -9.38
CA GLN A 42 -8.37 8.92 -9.70
C GLN A 42 -7.80 9.05 -11.11
N GLN A 43 -8.64 9.27 -12.12
CA GLN A 43 -8.18 9.51 -13.49
C GLN A 43 -7.19 10.67 -13.54
N ARG A 44 -7.44 11.73 -12.77
CA ARG A 44 -6.53 12.87 -12.66
C ARG A 44 -5.18 12.48 -12.05
N ALA A 45 -5.19 11.68 -10.98
CA ALA A 45 -3.97 11.19 -10.35
C ALA A 45 -3.16 10.31 -11.31
N ASP A 46 -3.83 9.44 -12.06
CA ASP A 46 -3.23 8.56 -13.06
C ASP A 46 -2.64 9.36 -14.24
N GLU A 47 -3.37 10.33 -14.79
CA GLU A 47 -2.87 11.24 -15.84
C GLU A 47 -1.60 11.98 -15.40
N LEU A 48 -1.58 12.49 -14.17
CA LEU A 48 -0.42 13.20 -13.62
C LEU A 48 0.76 12.25 -13.42
N HIS A 49 0.51 11.03 -12.97
CA HIS A 49 1.52 10.00 -12.82
C HIS A 49 2.11 9.57 -14.17
N ASP A 50 1.29 9.36 -15.18
CA ASP A 50 1.74 8.97 -16.52
C ASP A 50 2.51 10.10 -17.21
N ALA A 51 2.03 11.35 -17.12
CA ALA A 51 2.74 12.52 -17.63
C ALA A 51 4.11 12.74 -16.95
N ARG A 52 4.27 12.29 -15.70
CA ARG A 52 5.56 12.26 -15.01
C ARG A 52 6.43 11.12 -15.54
N ARG A 53 5.88 9.91 -15.68
CA ARG A 53 6.60 8.73 -16.17
C ARG A 53 7.12 8.93 -17.59
N GLU A 54 6.33 9.50 -18.49
CA GLU A 54 6.74 9.83 -19.85
C GLU A 54 7.92 10.82 -19.88
N ARG A 55 7.91 11.82 -18.99
CA ARG A 55 9.03 12.76 -18.86
C ARG A 55 10.28 12.08 -18.33
N ILE A 56 10.17 11.27 -17.27
CA ILE A 56 11.31 10.50 -16.75
C ILE A 56 11.87 9.58 -17.84
N GLY A 57 11.00 8.89 -18.60
CA GLY A 57 11.40 8.03 -19.71
C GLY A 57 12.10 8.79 -20.84
N ARG A 58 11.52 9.90 -21.31
CA ARG A 58 12.16 10.79 -22.32
C ARG A 58 13.50 11.31 -21.84
N ASN A 59 13.59 11.68 -20.57
CA ASN A 59 14.81 12.20 -19.95
C ASN A 59 15.89 11.12 -19.80
N ALA A 60 15.53 9.88 -19.46
CA ALA A 60 16.46 8.76 -19.41
C ALA A 60 17.05 8.43 -20.79
N VAL A 61 16.23 8.46 -21.85
CA VAL A 61 16.69 8.31 -23.24
C VAL A 61 17.62 9.45 -23.64
N ALA A 62 17.30 10.70 -23.25
CA ALA A 62 18.15 11.85 -23.52
C ALA A 62 19.49 11.81 -22.76
N ALA A 63 19.51 11.31 -21.51
CA ALA A 63 20.72 11.13 -20.71
C ALA A 63 21.67 10.07 -21.32
N GLY A 64 21.12 9.00 -21.92
CA GLY A 64 21.91 8.04 -22.70
C GLY A 64 22.61 8.65 -23.92
N ALA A 65 22.12 9.80 -24.41
CA ALA A 65 22.73 10.56 -25.51
C ALA A 65 23.56 11.79 -25.04
N ALA A 66 23.49 12.17 -23.77
CA ALA A 66 23.98 13.45 -23.28
C ALA A 66 25.03 13.29 -22.15
N LEU A 67 26.23 12.84 -22.51
CA LEU A 67 27.41 13.00 -21.64
C LEU A 67 28.04 14.40 -21.71
N ILE A 68 27.44 15.38 -22.42
CA ILE A 68 28.10 16.67 -22.72
C ILE A 68 27.26 17.93 -22.36
N PHE A 69 25.96 17.84 -22.05
CA PHE A 69 25.11 19.05 -21.94
C PHE A 69 24.43 19.25 -20.57
N TRP A 70 25.01 20.13 -19.74
CA TRP A 70 24.46 20.65 -18.49
C TRP A 70 23.03 21.24 -18.56
N PRO A 71 22.56 21.85 -19.68
CA PRO A 71 21.16 22.30 -19.80
C PRO A 71 20.15 21.15 -19.80
N ALA A 72 20.52 19.97 -20.29
CA ALA A 72 19.65 18.79 -20.27
C ALA A 72 19.35 18.36 -18.82
N LEU A 73 20.32 18.47 -17.90
CA LEU A 73 20.13 18.18 -16.47
C LEU A 73 19.13 19.13 -15.80
N LEU A 74 19.02 20.39 -16.23
CA LEU A 74 18.04 21.34 -15.71
C LEU A 74 16.62 21.06 -16.23
N ALA A 75 16.48 20.56 -17.46
CA ALA A 75 15.19 20.09 -18.00
C ALA A 75 14.72 18.77 -17.37
N MET A 76 15.61 18.05 -16.68
CA MET A 76 15.32 16.81 -15.96
C MET A 76 14.82 17.01 -14.51
N ARG A 77 14.65 18.26 -14.04
CA ARG A 77 14.08 18.51 -12.71
C ARG A 77 12.61 18.07 -12.67
N ILE A 78 12.30 17.25 -11.67
CA ILE A 78 10.92 16.95 -11.30
C ILE A 78 10.27 18.27 -10.88
N ASP A 79 9.14 18.59 -11.50
CA ASP A 79 8.37 19.78 -11.19
C ASP A 79 7.62 19.54 -9.86
N PRO A 80 8.00 20.23 -8.76
CA PRO A 80 7.38 20.01 -7.46
C PRO A 80 5.88 20.35 -7.46
N SER A 81 5.42 21.22 -8.37
CA SER A 81 4.00 21.55 -8.48
C SER A 81 3.15 20.38 -8.98
N GLN A 82 3.74 19.47 -9.76
CA GLN A 82 3.04 18.29 -10.26
C GLN A 82 2.99 17.17 -9.22
N GLU A 83 4.05 17.02 -8.42
CA GLU A 83 4.01 16.10 -7.28
C GLU A 83 2.94 16.54 -6.27
N GLN A 84 2.84 17.84 -6.00
CA GLN A 84 1.78 18.41 -5.17
C GLN A 84 0.41 18.16 -5.79
N ALA A 85 0.20 18.47 -7.07
CA ALA A 85 -1.08 18.22 -7.75
C ALA A 85 -1.49 16.74 -7.74
N GLN A 86 -0.52 15.82 -7.90
CA GLN A 86 -0.78 14.38 -7.80
C GLN A 86 -1.18 13.99 -6.38
N GLN A 87 -0.46 14.49 -5.37
CA GLN A 87 -0.77 14.23 -3.96
C GLN A 87 -2.14 14.80 -3.56
N GLU A 88 -2.50 15.99 -4.05
CA GLU A 88 -3.80 16.61 -3.83
C GLU A 88 -4.94 15.80 -4.47
N ALA A 89 -4.76 15.36 -5.72
CA ALA A 89 -5.74 14.51 -6.40
C ALA A 89 -5.94 13.17 -5.66
N GLN A 90 -4.84 12.56 -5.21
CA GLN A 90 -4.89 11.32 -4.42
C GLN A 90 -5.58 11.54 -3.07
N ALA A 91 -5.21 12.59 -2.35
CA ALA A 91 -5.81 12.94 -1.07
C ALA A 91 -7.32 13.23 -1.20
N ARG A 92 -7.73 13.84 -2.31
CA ARG A 92 -9.14 14.08 -2.63
C ARG A 92 -9.89 12.78 -2.85
N ALA A 93 -9.36 11.85 -3.65
CA ALA A 93 -9.95 10.54 -3.84
C ALA A 93 -10.08 9.77 -2.52
N ASP A 94 -9.04 9.81 -1.69
CA ASP A 94 -9.05 9.16 -0.37
C ASP A 94 -10.08 9.76 0.58
N GLN A 95 -10.30 11.08 0.52
CA GLN A 95 -11.34 11.75 1.29
C GLN A 95 -12.73 11.32 0.84
N LEU A 96 -13.00 11.33 -0.46
CA LEU A 96 -14.30 10.91 -1.00
C LEU A 96 -14.63 9.46 -0.66
N LEU A 97 -13.63 8.57 -0.62
CA LEU A 97 -13.81 7.20 -0.18
C LEU A 97 -14.13 7.08 1.32
N ARG A 98 -13.56 7.94 2.17
CA ARG A 98 -13.94 8.02 3.60
C ARG A 98 -15.38 8.51 3.76
N ASP A 99 -15.77 9.50 2.97
CA ASP A 99 -17.13 10.05 3.02
C ASP A 99 -18.16 9.02 2.51
N ALA A 100 -17.84 8.29 1.44
CA ALA A 100 -18.62 7.17 0.93
C ALA A 100 -18.79 6.07 1.99
N GLU A 101 -17.74 5.75 2.74
CA GLU A 101 -17.79 4.78 3.83
C GLU A 101 -18.69 5.25 4.96
N ALA A 102 -18.57 6.51 5.39
CA ALA A 102 -19.43 7.09 6.43
C ALA A 102 -20.91 7.10 6.04
N GLN A 103 -21.22 7.20 4.73
CA GLN A 103 -22.58 7.16 4.19
C GLN A 103 -23.07 5.75 3.83
N GLY A 104 -22.24 4.71 3.94
CA GLY A 104 -22.61 3.33 3.61
C GLY A 104 -22.71 3.02 2.11
N CYS A 105 -22.03 3.80 1.25
CA CYS A 105 -22.06 3.62 -0.20
C CYS A 105 -21.17 2.44 -0.66
N ALA A 106 -21.66 1.20 -0.49
CA ALA A 106 -20.88 -0.02 -0.75
C ALA A 106 -20.29 -0.11 -2.17
N ASP A 107 -21.06 0.25 -3.20
CA ASP A 107 -20.63 0.16 -4.61
C ASP A 107 -19.45 1.09 -4.94
N VAL A 108 -19.36 2.24 -4.27
CA VAL A 108 -18.26 3.20 -4.42
C VAL A 108 -16.96 2.61 -3.88
N LEU A 109 -17.06 1.88 -2.76
CA LEU A 109 -15.92 1.29 -2.07
C LEU A 109 -15.38 0.07 -2.81
N GLN A 110 -16.22 -0.63 -3.57
CA GLN A 110 -15.81 -1.83 -4.27
C GLN A 110 -14.74 -1.52 -5.33
N LEU A 111 -13.75 -2.41 -5.41
CA LEU A 111 -12.72 -2.31 -6.43
C LEU A 111 -13.33 -2.54 -7.84
N PRO A 112 -12.97 -1.77 -8.88
CA PRO A 112 -13.48 -2.02 -10.23
C PRO A 112 -13.18 -3.45 -10.72
N ALA A 113 -14.09 -4.05 -11.49
CA ALA A 113 -13.95 -5.43 -11.97
C ALA A 113 -12.64 -5.71 -12.72
N ALA A 114 -12.18 -4.75 -13.55
CA ALA A 114 -10.90 -4.86 -14.26
C ALA A 114 -9.71 -4.92 -13.30
N GLN A 115 -9.74 -4.14 -12.20
CA GLN A 115 -8.70 -4.16 -11.18
C GLN A 115 -8.78 -5.42 -10.31
N GLN A 116 -9.98 -5.91 -10.01
CA GLN A 116 -10.17 -7.19 -9.33
C GLN A 116 -9.58 -8.35 -10.15
N ALA A 117 -9.82 -8.36 -11.47
CA ALA A 117 -9.30 -9.38 -12.38
C ALA A 117 -7.78 -9.39 -12.49
N ALA A 118 -7.12 -8.27 -12.19
CA ALA A 118 -5.66 -8.16 -12.16
C ALA A 118 -5.04 -8.70 -10.86
N LEU A 119 -5.84 -8.98 -9.83
CA LEU A 119 -5.34 -9.50 -8.56
C LEU A 119 -5.11 -11.01 -8.62
N PRO A 120 -4.16 -11.53 -7.83
CA PRO A 120 -3.93 -12.97 -7.69
C PRO A 120 -5.03 -13.70 -6.91
N ILE A 121 -6.04 -12.98 -6.42
CA ILE A 121 -7.12 -13.52 -5.57
C ILE A 121 -8.47 -12.99 -6.07
N ALA A 122 -9.51 -13.80 -5.89
CA ALA A 122 -10.89 -13.43 -6.18
C ALA A 122 -11.75 -13.50 -4.91
N VAL A 123 -12.91 -12.83 -4.95
CA VAL A 123 -13.94 -12.99 -3.90
C VAL A 123 -14.37 -14.45 -3.84
N GLY A 124 -14.45 -14.99 -2.62
CA GLY A 124 -14.75 -16.39 -2.34
C GLY A 124 -13.53 -17.31 -2.23
N ASP A 125 -12.35 -16.91 -2.75
CA ASP A 125 -11.13 -17.69 -2.58
C ASP A 125 -10.80 -17.87 -1.10
N VAL A 126 -10.19 -19.01 -0.74
CA VAL A 126 -9.72 -19.27 0.62
C VAL A 126 -8.21 -19.36 0.62
N LEU A 127 -7.57 -18.42 1.30
CA LEU A 127 -6.13 -18.42 1.54
C LEU A 127 -5.85 -19.29 2.76
N VAL A 128 -5.08 -20.37 2.58
CA VAL A 128 -4.76 -21.30 3.65
C VAL A 128 -3.34 -21.06 4.13
N TYR A 129 -3.22 -20.68 5.39
CA TYR A 129 -1.95 -20.42 6.05
C TYR A 129 -1.64 -21.50 7.08
N ARG A 130 -0.35 -21.83 7.17
CA ARG A 130 0.21 -22.51 8.34
C ARG A 130 0.79 -21.46 9.26
N GLU A 131 0.43 -21.49 10.53
CA GLU A 131 0.99 -20.63 11.56
C GLU A 131 1.62 -21.45 12.69
N ARG A 132 2.77 -20.99 13.18
CA ARG A 132 3.39 -21.42 14.43
C ARG A 132 3.72 -20.18 15.25
N SER A 133 3.21 -20.10 16.47
CA SER A 133 3.52 -19.01 17.41
C SER A 133 4.44 -19.50 18.53
N ALA A 134 4.75 -18.62 19.47
CA ALA A 134 5.51 -18.85 20.71
C ALA A 134 5.29 -20.21 21.39
N SER A 135 4.07 -20.75 21.40
CA SER A 135 3.78 -22.04 22.06
C SER A 135 4.31 -23.26 21.29
N GLY A 136 4.82 -23.07 20.07
CA GLY A 136 5.28 -24.12 19.18
C GLY A 136 4.15 -24.91 18.49
N ALA A 137 2.89 -24.73 18.92
CA ALA A 137 1.75 -25.39 18.32
C ALA A 137 1.52 -24.86 16.89
N VAL A 138 1.47 -25.78 15.93
CA VAL A 138 1.14 -25.45 14.54
C VAL A 138 -0.38 -25.43 14.39
N ARG A 139 -0.91 -24.37 13.77
CA ARG A 139 -2.34 -24.24 13.44
C ARG A 139 -2.52 -23.87 11.97
N THR A 140 -3.69 -24.21 11.44
CA THR A 140 -4.10 -23.81 10.10
C THR A 140 -5.08 -22.63 10.20
N LEU A 141 -4.80 -21.56 9.48
CA LEU A 141 -5.70 -20.42 9.33
C LEU A 141 -6.28 -20.42 7.93
N ARG A 142 -7.58 -20.22 7.81
CA ARG A 142 -8.30 -20.15 6.54
C ARG A 142 -8.92 -18.76 6.42
N LEU A 143 -8.42 -17.94 5.52
CA LEU A 143 -8.93 -16.60 5.26
C LEU A 143 -9.74 -16.63 3.97
N ARG A 144 -11.07 -16.60 4.08
CA ARG A 144 -11.97 -16.48 2.93
C ARG A 144 -12.07 -15.03 2.51
N VAL A 145 -11.80 -14.73 1.24
CA VAL A 145 -11.97 -13.40 0.67
C VAL A 145 -13.46 -13.06 0.64
N GLN A 146 -13.88 -12.09 1.44
CA GLN A 146 -15.27 -11.63 1.49
C GLN A 146 -15.49 -10.45 0.57
N ARG A 147 -14.62 -9.43 0.64
CA ARG A 147 -14.72 -8.22 -0.18
C ARG A 147 -13.35 -7.69 -0.58
N LEU A 148 -13.25 -7.26 -1.84
CA LEU A 148 -12.10 -6.56 -2.39
C LEU A 148 -12.50 -5.09 -2.60
N GLU A 149 -12.17 -4.23 -1.64
CA GLU A 149 -12.48 -2.80 -1.68
C GLU A 149 -11.24 -2.00 -2.13
N ARG A 150 -11.46 -0.76 -2.56
CA ARG A 150 -10.41 0.15 -3.07
C ARG A 150 -9.32 0.45 -2.04
N ARG A 151 -9.68 0.50 -0.76
CA ARG A 151 -8.74 0.86 0.33
C ARG A 151 -8.34 -0.32 1.22
N ARG A 152 -9.14 -1.39 1.23
CA ARG A 152 -8.96 -2.51 2.15
C ARG A 152 -9.54 -3.80 1.58
N PHE A 153 -9.03 -4.90 2.08
CA PHE A 153 -9.57 -6.23 1.81
C PHE A 153 -10.13 -6.82 3.10
N LEU A 154 -11.31 -7.41 2.97
CA LEU A 154 -12.02 -8.02 4.07
C LEU A 154 -12.04 -9.52 3.86
N PHE A 155 -11.68 -10.22 4.92
CA PHE A 155 -11.63 -11.67 4.97
C PHE A 155 -12.43 -12.13 6.18
N GLU A 156 -13.05 -13.29 6.02
CA GLU A 156 -13.53 -14.07 7.14
C GLU A 156 -12.44 -15.09 7.48
N LEU A 157 -11.95 -15.01 8.71
CA LEU A 157 -10.96 -15.91 9.24
C LEU A 157 -11.66 -17.06 9.96
N GLN A 158 -11.21 -18.28 9.65
CA GLN A 158 -11.60 -19.49 10.35
C GLN A 158 -10.37 -20.33 10.69
N SER A 159 -10.33 -20.85 11.90
CA SER A 159 -9.38 -21.86 12.38
C SER A 159 -10.08 -22.71 13.46
N ASP A 160 -9.39 -23.72 13.98
CA ASP A 160 -9.96 -24.60 15.01
C ASP A 160 -10.29 -23.87 16.32
N ALA A 161 -9.60 -22.76 16.62
CA ALA A 161 -9.71 -22.05 17.90
C ALA A 161 -10.14 -20.58 17.76
N VAL A 162 -10.02 -20.00 16.56
CA VAL A 162 -10.22 -18.57 16.34
C VAL A 162 -11.05 -18.38 15.08
N SER A 163 -12.08 -17.54 15.18
CA SER A 163 -12.89 -17.08 14.06
C SER A 163 -13.17 -15.60 14.19
N GLY A 164 -13.25 -14.88 13.07
CA GLY A 164 -13.62 -13.48 13.10
C GLY A 164 -13.30 -12.72 11.83
N ALA A 165 -13.46 -11.40 11.87
CA ALA A 165 -13.09 -10.54 10.76
C ALA A 165 -11.56 -10.34 10.73
N TRP A 166 -10.98 -10.51 9.55
CA TRP A 166 -9.62 -10.06 9.24
C TRP A 166 -9.71 -8.97 8.18
N VAL A 167 -9.21 -7.79 8.48
CA VAL A 167 -9.23 -6.64 7.58
C VAL A 167 -7.82 -6.12 7.43
N GLN A 168 -7.38 -5.94 6.19
CA GLN A 168 -6.09 -5.31 5.90
C GLN A 168 -6.25 -4.20 4.87
N ASP A 169 -5.34 -3.24 4.87
CA ASP A 169 -5.25 -2.27 3.79
C ASP A 169 -4.71 -2.90 2.49
N ARG A 170 -4.65 -2.10 1.43
CA ARG A 170 -4.11 -2.49 0.12
C ARG A 170 -2.62 -2.84 0.12
N ALA A 171 -1.85 -2.37 1.11
CA ALA A 171 -0.44 -2.67 1.23
C ALA A 171 -0.19 -3.98 2.00
N GLY A 172 -1.20 -4.45 2.75
CA GLY A 172 -1.14 -5.67 3.55
C GLY A 172 -1.03 -5.42 5.06
N ASN A 173 -1.16 -4.19 5.55
CA ASN A 173 -1.18 -3.92 6.99
C ASN A 173 -2.52 -4.32 7.59
N VAL A 174 -2.48 -4.97 8.75
CA VAL A 174 -3.65 -5.52 9.44
C VAL A 174 -4.37 -4.43 10.21
N LEU A 175 -5.55 -4.04 9.74
CA LEU A 175 -6.42 -3.05 10.37
C LEU A 175 -7.23 -3.67 11.50
N THR A 176 -7.79 -4.87 11.27
CA THR A 176 -8.60 -5.61 12.25
C THR A 176 -8.23 -7.08 12.19
N ALA A 177 -8.05 -7.71 13.34
CA ALA A 177 -7.87 -9.14 13.49
C ALA A 177 -8.41 -9.59 14.86
N PRO A 178 -8.74 -10.89 15.03
CA PRO A 178 -9.01 -11.44 16.36
C PRO A 178 -7.82 -11.26 17.30
N ALA A 179 -8.09 -11.02 18.58
CA ALA A 179 -7.07 -10.71 19.58
C ALA A 179 -6.08 -11.87 19.81
N GLU A 180 -6.50 -13.09 19.53
CA GLU A 180 -5.75 -14.33 19.68
C GLU A 180 -4.68 -14.53 18.59
N LEU A 181 -4.59 -13.62 17.61
CA LEU A 181 -3.62 -13.68 16.54
C LEU A 181 -2.66 -12.49 16.56
N ALA A 182 -1.40 -12.78 16.28
CA ALA A 182 -0.42 -11.75 16.00
C ALA A 182 -0.79 -11.00 14.70
N SER A 183 -0.54 -9.70 14.69
CA SER A 183 -0.85 -8.79 13.59
C SER A 183 0.21 -7.72 13.44
N TRP A 184 0.31 -7.10 12.26
CA TRP A 184 1.29 -6.04 11.98
C TRP A 184 0.63 -4.82 11.37
N ARG A 185 1.18 -3.64 11.69
CA ARG A 185 0.65 -2.33 11.26
C ARG A 185 1.78 -1.40 10.87
N GLY A 186 1.59 -0.63 9.80
CA GLY A 186 2.57 0.34 9.32
C GLY A 186 3.88 -0.25 8.78
N LEU A 187 4.02 -1.59 8.69
CA LEU A 187 5.20 -2.25 8.15
C LEU A 187 5.23 -2.32 6.62
N LEU A 188 4.15 -1.91 5.96
CA LEU A 188 4.00 -1.99 4.52
C LEU A 188 3.47 -0.65 3.99
N GLN A 189 3.89 -0.29 2.79
CA GLN A 189 3.38 0.86 2.06
C GLN A 189 3.08 0.47 0.61
N PRO A 190 2.25 1.23 -0.12
CA PRO A 190 2.05 1.01 -1.55
C PRO A 190 3.37 1.12 -2.32
N ALA A 191 3.49 0.35 -3.42
CA ALA A 191 4.60 0.43 -4.35
C ALA A 191 6.00 0.27 -3.70
N LEU A 192 6.17 -0.73 -2.83
CA LEU A 192 7.48 -1.09 -2.28
C LEU A 192 8.49 -1.35 -3.41
N ALA A 193 9.65 -0.71 -3.30
CA ALA A 193 10.78 -0.87 -4.21
C ALA A 193 12.05 -1.17 -3.41
N SER A 194 13.06 -1.72 -4.07
CA SER A 194 14.34 -2.07 -3.45
C SER A 194 14.98 -0.87 -2.74
N GLY A 195 15.44 -1.09 -1.50
CA GLY A 195 16.02 -0.03 -0.67
C GLY A 195 15.02 0.83 0.09
N THR A 196 13.70 0.71 -0.17
CA THR A 196 12.67 1.34 0.66
C THR A 196 12.79 0.85 2.11
N ARG A 197 12.70 1.79 3.06
CA ARG A 197 12.65 1.51 4.49
C ARG A 197 11.36 2.04 5.06
N VAL A 198 10.72 1.24 5.88
CA VAL A 198 9.50 1.59 6.61
C VAL A 198 9.63 1.15 8.07
N SER A 199 8.83 1.74 8.93
CA SER A 199 8.79 1.41 10.36
C SER A 199 7.35 1.22 10.77
N GLY A 200 7.11 0.23 11.63
CA GLY A 200 5.79 -0.11 12.10
C GLY A 200 5.87 -1.07 13.27
N GLU A 201 4.75 -1.73 13.53
CA GLU A 201 4.54 -2.47 14.76
C GLU A 201 4.13 -3.90 14.45
N LEU A 202 4.67 -4.83 15.25
CA LEU A 202 4.16 -6.19 15.38
C LEU A 202 3.48 -6.31 16.74
N MET A 203 2.21 -6.67 16.75
CA MET A 203 1.44 -6.94 17.96
C MET A 203 1.31 -8.45 18.15
N ASN A 204 1.63 -8.93 19.33
CA ASN A 204 1.49 -10.34 19.68
C ASN A 204 0.04 -10.68 20.12
N LEU A 205 -0.21 -11.96 20.39
CA LEU A 205 -1.52 -12.48 20.80
C LEU A 205 -1.99 -12.02 22.20
N HIS A 206 -1.14 -11.35 22.97
CA HIS A 206 -1.45 -10.78 24.28
C HIS A 206 -1.59 -9.24 24.23
N GLY A 207 -1.49 -8.64 23.04
CA GLY A 207 -1.56 -7.20 22.84
C GLY A 207 -0.27 -6.43 23.13
N ALA A 208 0.85 -7.11 23.43
CA ALA A 208 2.14 -6.46 23.54
C ALA A 208 2.70 -6.15 22.13
N THR A 209 3.47 -5.07 22.03
CA THR A 209 3.94 -4.55 20.74
C THR A 209 5.47 -4.55 20.65
N ALA A 210 5.96 -4.80 19.44
CA ALA A 210 7.36 -4.67 19.05
C ALA A 210 7.45 -3.63 17.93
N GLN A 211 8.39 -2.69 18.08
CA GLN A 211 8.67 -1.69 17.04
C GLN A 211 9.67 -2.30 16.06
N LEU A 212 9.24 -2.51 14.81
CA LEU A 212 10.07 -3.10 13.76
C LEU A 212 10.35 -2.08 12.66
N LYS A 213 11.57 -2.16 12.14
CA LYS A 213 11.99 -1.54 10.89
C LYS A 213 12.03 -2.62 9.82
N ALA A 214 11.48 -2.31 8.66
CA ALA A 214 11.49 -3.18 7.50
C ALA A 214 12.29 -2.53 6.37
N GLN A 215 13.17 -3.29 5.74
CA GLN A 215 13.92 -2.87 4.56
C GLN A 215 13.64 -3.81 3.40
N VAL A 216 13.27 -3.27 2.24
CA VAL A 216 13.13 -4.07 1.02
C VAL A 216 14.50 -4.51 0.53
N VAL A 217 14.73 -5.83 0.52
CA VAL A 217 16.01 -6.45 0.14
C VAL A 217 15.94 -7.16 -1.21
N ALA A 218 14.76 -7.53 -1.69
CA ALA A 218 14.57 -8.13 -3.01
C ALA A 218 13.16 -7.90 -3.56
N GLU A 219 13.07 -7.74 -4.89
CA GLU A 219 11.83 -7.72 -5.67
C GLU A 219 11.77 -8.95 -6.58
N HIS A 220 10.56 -9.35 -7.00
CA HIS A 220 10.34 -10.47 -7.93
C HIS A 220 10.96 -11.80 -7.47
N ALA A 221 10.95 -12.05 -6.16
CA ALA A 221 11.45 -13.30 -5.60
C ALA A 221 10.69 -14.52 -6.15
N LYS A 222 11.33 -15.69 -6.21
CA LYS A 222 10.64 -16.93 -6.59
C LYS A 222 9.81 -17.45 -5.42
N THR A 223 8.58 -17.87 -5.69
CA THR A 223 7.69 -18.47 -4.68
C THR A 223 7.15 -19.81 -5.16
N PRO A 224 6.63 -20.67 -4.25
CA PRO A 224 5.95 -21.91 -4.64
C PRO A 224 4.72 -21.70 -5.54
N PHE A 225 4.22 -20.47 -5.64
CA PHE A 225 3.03 -20.11 -6.41
C PHE A 225 3.34 -19.68 -7.86
N GLY A 226 4.57 -19.89 -8.33
CA GLY A 226 4.98 -19.52 -9.68
C GLY A 226 4.90 -18.01 -9.92
N SER A 227 4.40 -17.61 -11.09
CA SER A 227 4.23 -16.21 -11.50
C SER A 227 2.89 -15.60 -11.06
N LYS A 228 2.13 -16.29 -10.19
CA LYS A 228 0.82 -15.81 -9.74
C LYS A 228 0.93 -14.52 -8.93
N PHE A 229 2.01 -14.38 -8.16
CA PHE A 229 2.27 -13.21 -7.32
C PHE A 229 3.49 -12.42 -7.84
N ASP A 230 3.53 -11.14 -7.52
CA ASP A 230 4.70 -10.26 -7.63
C ASP A 230 5.29 -9.98 -6.23
N PRO A 231 6.11 -10.89 -5.69
CA PRO A 231 6.55 -10.83 -4.30
C PRO A 231 7.68 -9.83 -4.09
N VAL A 232 7.63 -9.16 -2.93
CA VAL A 232 8.72 -8.35 -2.37
C VAL A 232 9.14 -8.93 -1.02
N VAL A 233 10.45 -8.96 -0.78
CA VAL A 233 11.06 -9.47 0.46
C VAL A 233 11.53 -8.29 1.30
N LEU A 234 11.07 -8.26 2.55
CA LEU A 234 11.46 -7.31 3.56
C LEU A 234 12.27 -8.01 4.66
N ASP A 235 13.46 -7.49 4.96
CA ASP A 235 14.20 -7.82 6.17
C ASP A 235 13.66 -6.99 7.34
N LEU A 236 13.37 -7.64 8.47
CA LEU A 236 12.77 -7.05 9.65
C LEU A 236 13.76 -7.03 10.81
N GLN A 237 13.89 -5.88 11.47
CA GLN A 237 14.72 -5.74 12.67
C GLN A 237 14.09 -4.73 13.63
N GLY A 238 14.10 -5.02 14.93
CA GLY A 238 13.52 -4.11 15.89
C GLY A 238 13.64 -4.52 17.35
N ASP A 239 13.00 -3.72 18.19
CA ASP A 239 13.07 -3.80 19.64
C ASP A 239 11.66 -4.04 20.23
N ILE A 240 11.60 -4.81 21.32
CA ILE A 240 10.40 -5.15 22.06
C ILE A 240 10.41 -4.33 23.36
N GLU A 241 9.37 -3.54 23.59
CA GLU A 241 9.19 -2.80 24.85
C GLU A 241 8.31 -3.60 25.83
N PRO A 242 8.51 -3.51 27.17
CA PRO A 242 9.53 -2.76 27.90
C PRO A 242 10.60 -3.67 28.55
N GLY A 243 11.87 -3.26 28.51
CA GLY A 243 12.99 -3.92 29.19
C GLY A 243 14.34 -3.23 28.93
N THR A 244 15.32 -3.43 29.83
CA THR A 244 16.70 -2.92 29.66
C THR A 244 17.72 -4.04 29.85
N PRO A 245 18.50 -4.42 28.81
CA PRO A 245 18.36 -3.99 27.42
C PRO A 245 17.04 -4.47 26.80
N PRO A 246 16.52 -3.79 25.77
CA PRO A 246 15.30 -4.23 25.09
C PRO A 246 15.53 -5.60 24.44
N ALA A 247 14.52 -6.46 24.52
CA ALA A 247 14.53 -7.71 23.76
C ALA A 247 14.50 -7.38 22.26
N ARG A 248 15.25 -8.12 21.46
CA ARG A 248 15.35 -7.89 20.02
C ARG A 248 14.46 -8.84 19.24
N ALA A 249 13.92 -8.35 18.13
CA ALA A 249 13.21 -9.13 17.14
C ALA A 249 13.87 -8.96 15.76
N GLN A 250 14.00 -10.05 15.03
CA GLN A 250 14.51 -10.06 13.66
C GLN A 250 13.71 -11.05 12.81
N GLY A 251 13.65 -10.85 11.50
CA GLY A 251 12.80 -11.69 10.68
C GLY A 251 12.75 -11.32 9.21
N VAL A 252 11.87 -12.02 8.49
CA VAL A 252 11.60 -11.79 7.08
C VAL A 252 10.11 -11.75 6.85
N MET A 253 9.65 -10.78 6.07
CA MET A 253 8.29 -10.73 5.54
C MET A 253 8.34 -10.77 4.02
N VAL A 254 7.48 -11.59 3.41
CA VAL A 254 7.29 -11.68 1.97
C VAL A 254 5.84 -11.40 1.67
N VAL A 255 5.57 -10.35 0.90
CA VAL A 255 4.22 -9.94 0.51
C VAL A 255 4.12 -9.78 -0.99
N ASP A 256 2.93 -9.97 -1.53
CA ASP A 256 2.62 -9.60 -2.91
C ASP A 256 2.46 -8.07 -3.03
N ARG A 257 3.18 -7.44 -3.96
CA ARG A 257 3.18 -5.98 -4.13
C ARG A 257 1.86 -5.42 -4.65
N LEU A 258 1.13 -6.22 -5.42
CA LEU A 258 -0.12 -5.79 -6.07
C LEU A 258 -1.32 -5.91 -5.15
N SER A 259 -1.34 -6.87 -4.24
CA SER A 259 -2.48 -7.18 -3.37
C SER A 259 -2.22 -7.02 -1.89
N GLY A 260 -0.96 -6.89 -1.46
CA GLY A 260 -0.58 -6.88 -0.05
C GLY A 260 -0.79 -8.23 0.64
N ILE A 261 -0.98 -9.31 -0.11
CA ILE A 261 -1.19 -10.64 0.47
C ILE A 261 0.11 -11.15 1.06
N LEU A 262 0.03 -11.58 2.32
CA LEU A 262 1.16 -12.22 2.99
C LEU A 262 1.46 -13.57 2.33
N LEU A 263 2.69 -13.78 1.91
CA LEU A 263 3.17 -15.07 1.43
C LEU A 263 3.96 -15.80 2.51
N ARG A 264 4.72 -15.04 3.31
CA ARG A 264 5.53 -15.56 4.42
C ARG A 264 5.82 -14.47 5.44
N LEU A 265 5.76 -14.80 6.72
CA LEU A 265 6.26 -14.02 7.82
C LEU A 265 7.03 -14.96 8.74
N GLU A 266 8.26 -14.62 9.06
CA GLU A 266 9.06 -15.30 10.05
C GLU A 266 9.71 -14.26 10.93
N VAL A 267 9.39 -14.28 12.22
CA VAL A 267 9.96 -13.41 13.24
C VAL A 267 10.50 -14.31 14.34
N GLN A 268 11.74 -14.03 14.73
CA GLN A 268 12.41 -14.63 15.87
C GLN A 268 12.80 -13.52 16.83
N ALA A 269 12.47 -13.70 18.10
CA ALA A 269 12.68 -12.72 19.12
C ALA A 269 13.40 -13.30 20.34
N SER A 270 14.10 -12.44 21.07
CA SER A 270 14.68 -12.81 22.37
C SER A 270 13.59 -13.04 23.42
N ASP A 271 12.42 -12.41 23.25
CA ASP A 271 11.19 -12.76 23.95
C ASP A 271 10.36 -13.71 23.07
N PRO A 272 10.24 -14.99 23.42
CA PRO A 272 9.54 -15.99 22.62
C PRO A 272 8.08 -15.63 22.35
N GLN A 273 7.45 -14.75 23.13
CA GLN A 273 6.07 -14.30 22.88
C GLN A 273 5.89 -13.61 21.52
N PHE A 274 6.98 -13.14 20.90
CA PHE A 274 7.00 -12.54 19.57
C PHE A 274 7.46 -13.49 18.47
N ASP A 275 7.80 -14.74 18.79
CA ASP A 275 8.12 -15.75 17.78
C ASP A 275 6.87 -16.07 16.95
N LEU A 276 7.01 -15.94 15.64
CA LEU A 276 5.91 -16.11 14.70
C LEU A 276 6.42 -16.62 13.35
N GLU A 277 5.92 -17.77 12.91
CA GLU A 277 5.98 -18.21 11.52
C GLU A 277 4.55 -18.23 10.99
N ARG A 278 4.26 -17.51 9.91
CA ARG A 278 3.01 -17.60 9.16
C ARG A 278 3.31 -17.69 7.67
N GLN A 279 2.91 -18.78 7.04
CA GLN A 279 3.21 -19.05 5.63
C GLN A 279 1.94 -19.40 4.87
N LEU A 280 1.73 -18.77 3.70
CA LEU A 280 0.70 -19.17 2.76
C LEU A 280 1.08 -20.54 2.17
N VAL A 281 0.21 -21.53 2.33
CA VAL A 281 0.45 -22.92 1.88
C VAL A 281 -0.18 -23.13 0.51
N HIS A 282 -1.46 -22.78 0.36
CA HIS A 282 -2.19 -22.87 -0.90
C HIS A 282 -3.38 -21.92 -0.92
N ILE A 283 -3.99 -21.77 -2.10
CA ILE A 283 -5.25 -21.06 -2.29
C ILE A 283 -6.26 -22.06 -2.82
N GLU A 284 -7.38 -22.18 -2.11
CA GLU A 284 -8.54 -22.91 -2.58
C GLU A 284 -9.42 -21.93 -3.36
N ALA A 285 -9.49 -22.12 -4.68
CA ALA A 285 -10.27 -21.24 -5.53
C ALA A 285 -11.77 -21.37 -5.21
N ALA A 286 -12.48 -20.25 -5.24
CA ALA A 286 -13.94 -20.27 -5.20
C ALA A 286 -14.49 -21.15 -6.35
N PRO A 287 -15.58 -21.90 -6.13
CA PRO A 287 -16.34 -22.50 -7.23
C PRO A 287 -16.77 -21.36 -8.16
N ARG A 288 -16.35 -21.42 -9.43
CA ARG A 288 -16.72 -20.44 -10.46
C ARG A 288 -18.02 -20.82 -11.13
#